data_AF-A0A9E1Q156-F1
#
_entry.id   AF-A0A9E1Q156-F1
#
_cell.length_a   1.000
_cell.length_b   1.000
_cell.length_c   1.000
_cell.angle_alpha   90.00
_cell.angle_beta   90.00
_cell.angle_gamma   90.00
#
_symmetry.space_group_name_H-M   'P 1'
#
loop_
_entity.id
_entity.type
_entity.pdbx_description
1 polymer ?
#
loop_
_entity_poly.entity_id
_entity_poly.type
_entity_poly.pdbx_seq_one_letter_code
_entity_poly.pdbx_strand_id
1 'polypeptide(L)'
;RDLPRGNKPSRPADSIPNAVWAMLGYSVVGGRAIRVDILEKFAAIVRKQARAGAFTATPDMLALAGCDVAALVLVMRDLGYRVTETPEGPTYRRKPRRGRQPNRGNGAIRGNGKDKARKDGSAKNAMHPDSPFAKLRELAAVK
;
A
#
# COMPACT_ATOMS: atom_id res chain seq x y z
N ARG A 1 -24.93 16.89 -18.15
CA ARG A 1 -24.13 16.98 -16.91
C ARG A 1 -22.71 17.32 -17.34
N ASP A 2 -22.20 18.50 -17.00
CA ASP A 2 -20.95 19.01 -17.56
C ASP A 2 -19.74 18.25 -17.02
N LEU A 3 -18.90 17.79 -17.94
CA LEU A 3 -17.61 17.21 -17.60
C LEU A 3 -16.73 18.29 -16.96
N PRO A 4 -15.94 17.95 -15.93
CA PRO A 4 -15.13 18.91 -15.20
C PRO A 4 -14.09 19.62 -16.10
N ARG A 5 -14.39 20.85 -16.53
CA ARG A 5 -13.46 21.70 -17.31
C ARG A 5 -12.40 22.34 -16.39
N GLY A 6 -11.12 22.35 -16.80
CA GLY A 6 -10.00 23.05 -16.14
C GLY A 6 -9.01 22.15 -15.37
N ASN A 7 -7.76 22.62 -15.24
CA ASN A 7 -6.60 21.87 -14.72
C ASN A 7 -6.53 21.77 -13.17
N LYS A 8 -7.67 21.68 -12.49
CA LYS A 8 -7.70 21.58 -11.02
C LYS A 8 -7.26 20.17 -10.57
N PRO A 9 -6.34 20.05 -9.60
CA PRO A 9 -5.83 18.76 -9.12
C PRO A 9 -6.90 17.93 -8.39
N SER A 10 -7.86 18.59 -7.74
CA SER A 10 -8.93 17.94 -6.98
C SER A 10 -10.27 18.65 -7.10
N ARG A 11 -11.35 17.87 -6.95
CA ARG A 11 -12.75 18.30 -6.95
C ARG A 11 -13.54 17.54 -5.87
N PRO A 12 -14.65 18.09 -5.37
CA PRO A 12 -15.61 17.31 -4.59
C PRO A 12 -16.06 16.06 -5.38
N ALA A 13 -16.13 14.92 -4.72
CA ALA A 13 -16.76 13.74 -5.31
C ALA A 13 -18.27 13.92 -5.18
N ASP A 14 -18.88 14.51 -6.21
CA ASP A 14 -20.33 14.68 -6.30
C ASP A 14 -21.02 13.31 -6.50
N SER A 15 -22.32 13.29 -6.82
CA SER A 15 -23.07 12.06 -7.16
C SER A 15 -22.71 11.48 -8.54
N ILE A 16 -21.48 11.68 -9.01
CA ILE A 16 -20.92 11.07 -10.21
C ILE A 16 -20.31 9.72 -9.80
N PRO A 17 -20.65 8.60 -10.46
CA PRO A 17 -20.08 7.30 -10.13
C PRO A 17 -18.54 7.28 -10.21
N ASN A 18 -17.88 6.55 -9.31
CA ASN A 18 -16.42 6.43 -9.27
C ASN A 18 -15.81 5.97 -10.60
N ALA A 19 -16.50 5.11 -11.35
CA ALA A 19 -16.05 4.65 -12.66
C ALA A 19 -15.92 5.82 -13.67
N VAL A 20 -16.79 6.81 -13.59
CA VAL A 20 -16.72 8.01 -14.46
C VAL A 20 -15.51 8.85 -14.09
N TRP A 21 -15.24 9.05 -12.79
CA TRP A 21 -14.02 9.72 -12.35
C TRP A 21 -12.75 8.99 -12.81
N ALA A 22 -12.73 7.66 -12.70
CA ALA A 22 -11.61 6.84 -13.15
C ALA A 22 -11.35 6.99 -14.66
N MET A 23 -12.40 6.98 -15.49
CA MET A 23 -12.28 7.23 -16.95
C MET A 23 -11.71 8.63 -17.26
N LEU A 24 -11.93 9.61 -16.38
CA LEU A 24 -11.39 10.97 -16.51
C LEU A 24 -9.97 11.12 -15.90
N GLY A 25 -9.35 10.05 -15.40
CA GLY A 25 -8.03 10.09 -14.78
C GLY A 25 -8.03 10.60 -13.33
N TYR A 26 -9.16 10.51 -12.64
CA TYR A 26 -9.31 10.85 -11.23
C TYR A 26 -9.56 9.60 -10.37
N SER A 27 -9.06 9.63 -9.14
CA SER A 27 -9.37 8.65 -8.10
C SER A 27 -10.19 9.31 -6.99
N VAL A 28 -11.24 8.65 -6.52
CA VAL A 28 -12.07 9.13 -5.42
C VAL A 28 -11.48 8.67 -4.09
N VAL A 29 -11.02 9.63 -3.28
CA VAL A 29 -10.41 9.43 -1.96
C VAL A 29 -10.82 10.55 -1.02
N GLY A 30 -11.19 10.22 0.20
CA GLY A 30 -11.61 11.19 1.22
C GLY A 30 -12.82 12.02 0.81
N GLY A 31 -13.73 11.47 0.00
CA GLY A 31 -14.88 12.20 -0.56
C GLY A 31 -14.51 13.20 -1.66
N ARG A 32 -13.31 13.08 -2.26
CA ARG A 32 -12.83 13.97 -3.32
C ARG A 32 -12.30 13.18 -4.51
N ALA A 33 -12.57 13.68 -5.71
CA ALA A 33 -11.90 13.21 -6.91
C ALA A 33 -10.56 13.94 -7.05
N ILE A 34 -9.45 13.22 -6.96
CA ILE A 34 -8.07 13.74 -7.10
C ILE A 34 -7.45 13.14 -8.35
N ARG A 35 -6.78 13.94 -9.19
CA ARG A 35 -6.05 13.44 -10.36
C ARG A 35 -5.06 12.35 -9.95
N VAL A 36 -5.03 11.24 -10.69
CA VAL A 36 -4.19 10.08 -10.33
C VAL A 36 -2.71 10.46 -10.26
N ASP A 37 -2.21 11.24 -11.22
CA ASP A 37 -0.80 11.67 -11.25
C ASP A 37 -0.43 12.55 -10.03
N ILE A 38 -1.36 13.39 -9.57
CA ILE A 38 -1.19 14.23 -8.39
C ILE A 38 -1.25 13.37 -7.13
N LEU A 39 -2.21 12.45 -7.05
CA LEU A 39 -2.36 11.54 -5.92
C LEU A 39 -1.13 10.66 -5.73
N GLU A 40 -0.54 10.17 -6.83
CA GLU A 40 0.70 9.38 -6.79
C GLU A 40 1.89 10.19 -6.27
N LYS A 41 2.08 11.42 -6.79
CA LYS A 41 3.12 12.35 -6.31
C LYS A 41 2.93 12.68 -4.84
N PHE A 42 1.72 13.03 -4.43
CA PHE A 42 1.35 13.31 -3.05
C PHE A 42 1.66 12.10 -2.14
N ALA A 43 1.24 10.90 -2.56
CA ALA A 43 1.48 9.69 -1.80
C ALA A 43 2.98 9.35 -1.70
N ALA A 44 3.80 9.70 -2.69
CA ALA A 44 5.25 9.56 -2.61
C ALA A 44 5.85 10.47 -1.52
N ILE A 45 5.45 11.74 -1.47
CA ILE A 45 5.87 12.71 -0.43
C ILE A 45 5.43 12.23 0.95
N VAL A 46 4.15 11.88 1.11
CA VAL A 46 3.59 11.34 2.35
C VAL A 46 4.38 10.11 2.82
N ARG A 47 4.68 9.16 1.93
CA ARG A 47 5.47 7.96 2.28
C ARG A 47 6.88 8.32 2.74
N LYS A 48 7.53 9.30 2.10
CA LYS A 48 8.85 9.78 2.51
C LYS A 48 8.80 10.36 3.92
N GLN A 49 7.84 11.24 4.20
CA GLN A 49 7.68 11.85 5.51
C GLN A 49 7.36 10.82 6.60
N ALA A 50 6.48 9.87 6.30
CA ALA A 50 6.08 8.81 7.22
C ALA A 50 7.19 7.83 7.60
N ARG A 51 8.33 7.80 6.88
CA ARG A 51 9.49 6.98 7.26
C ARG A 51 10.14 7.46 8.54
N ALA A 52 10.10 8.78 8.80
CA ALA A 52 10.67 9.38 10.01
C ALA A 52 9.76 9.20 11.24
N GLY A 53 8.49 8.85 11.04
CA GLY A 53 7.53 8.65 12.12
C GLY A 53 6.21 9.38 11.89
N ALA A 54 5.63 9.89 12.97
CA ALA A 54 4.45 10.74 12.88
C ALA A 54 4.85 12.13 12.34
N PHE A 55 3.97 12.76 11.56
CA PHE A 55 4.25 14.06 10.94
C PHE A 55 2.98 14.90 10.78
N THR A 56 3.12 16.21 10.64
CA THR A 56 2.05 17.15 10.29
C THR A 56 2.07 17.47 8.80
N ALA A 57 0.91 17.78 8.23
CA ALA A 57 0.84 18.15 6.82
C ALA A 57 1.42 19.55 6.60
N THR A 58 2.26 19.71 5.57
CA THR A 58 2.79 21.02 5.19
C THR A 58 1.81 21.76 4.26
N PRO A 59 1.90 23.10 4.14
CA PRO A 59 1.10 23.87 3.20
C PRO A 59 1.24 23.38 1.75
N ASP A 60 2.45 22.99 1.33
CA ASP A 60 2.70 22.43 0.00
C ASP A 60 1.95 21.13 -0.27
N MET A 61 1.77 20.30 0.77
CA MET A 61 1.01 19.06 0.66
C MET A 61 -0.49 19.33 0.43
N LEU A 62 -1.04 20.35 1.09
CA LEU A 62 -2.43 20.80 0.88
C LEU A 62 -2.62 21.39 -0.52
N ALA A 63 -1.69 22.24 -0.95
CA ALA A 63 -1.70 22.86 -2.28
C ALA A 63 -1.60 21.80 -3.39
N LEU A 64 -0.70 20.83 -3.24
CA LEU A 64 -0.54 19.73 -4.19
C LEU A 64 -1.81 18.89 -4.30
N ALA A 65 -2.40 18.49 -3.18
CA ALA A 65 -3.63 17.72 -3.17
C ALA A 65 -4.87 18.53 -3.59
N GLY A 66 -4.78 19.87 -3.58
CA GLY A 66 -5.89 20.76 -3.89
C GLY A 66 -7.05 20.63 -2.91
N CYS A 67 -6.75 20.49 -1.62
CA CYS A 67 -7.76 20.34 -0.58
C CYS A 67 -7.36 21.08 0.70
N ASP A 68 -8.34 21.36 1.55
CA ASP A 68 -8.12 21.92 2.88
C ASP A 68 -7.70 20.84 3.88
N VAL A 69 -7.42 21.26 5.12
CA VAL A 69 -6.96 20.37 6.20
C VAL A 69 -8.01 19.31 6.53
N ALA A 70 -9.29 19.69 6.57
CA ALA A 70 -10.39 18.78 6.92
C ALA A 70 -10.53 17.66 5.87
N ALA A 71 -10.48 18.02 4.59
CA ALA A 71 -10.47 17.08 3.50
C ALA A 71 -9.21 16.20 3.50
N LEU A 72 -8.04 16.78 3.79
CA LEU A 72 -6.79 16.03 3.83
C LEU A 72 -6.81 14.93 4.89
N VAL A 73 -7.44 15.18 6.05
CA VAL A 73 -7.64 14.17 7.09
C VAL A 73 -8.39 12.95 6.54
N LEU A 74 -9.44 13.16 5.75
CA LEU A 74 -10.21 12.07 5.12
C LEU A 74 -9.38 11.34 4.06
N VAL A 75 -8.66 12.07 3.21
CA VAL A 75 -7.75 11.49 2.20
C VAL A 75 -6.70 10.60 2.88
N MET A 76 -6.09 11.08 3.96
CA MET A 76 -5.06 10.34 4.70
C MET A 76 -5.62 9.08 5.37
N ARG A 77 -6.87 9.12 5.87
CA ARG A 77 -7.55 7.94 6.42
C ARG A 77 -7.74 6.85 5.37
N ASP A 78 -8.19 7.23 4.17
CA ASP A 78 -8.39 6.34 3.03
C ASP A 78 -7.07 5.77 2.50
N LEU A 79 -6.01 6.57 2.50
CA LEU A 79 -4.64 6.10 2.19
C LEU A 79 -4.05 5.18 3.26
N GLY A 80 -4.78 4.89 4.34
CA GLY A 80 -4.36 3.94 5.37
C GLY A 80 -3.47 4.55 6.45
N TYR A 81 -3.50 5.87 6.65
CA TYR A 81 -2.83 6.53 7.77
C TYR A 81 -3.75 6.62 8.99
N ARG A 82 -3.16 6.56 10.18
CA ARG A 82 -3.80 7.00 11.43
C ARG A 82 -3.70 8.51 11.50
N VAL A 83 -4.77 9.14 11.96
CA VAL A 83 -4.83 10.57 12.22
C VAL A 83 -5.04 10.75 13.71
N THR A 84 -4.24 11.61 14.33
CA THR A 84 -4.39 12.03 15.73
C THR A 84 -4.48 13.53 15.77
N GLU A 85 -5.53 14.08 16.37
CA GLU A 85 -5.66 15.52 16.57
C GLU A 85 -4.78 15.96 17.73
N THR A 86 -3.98 17.00 17.51
CA THR A 86 -3.17 17.66 18.54
C THR A 86 -3.52 19.15 18.57
N PRO A 87 -3.11 19.90 19.61
CA PRO A 87 -3.31 21.35 19.67
C PRO A 87 -2.69 22.11 18.48
N GLU A 88 -1.65 21.54 17.85
CA GLU A 88 -0.95 22.12 16.69
C GLU A 88 -1.56 21.68 15.34
N GLY A 89 -2.53 20.76 15.36
CA GLY A 89 -3.22 20.24 14.18
C GLY A 89 -3.15 18.72 14.02
N PRO A 90 -3.64 18.17 12.89
CA PRO A 90 -3.65 16.73 12.68
C PRO A 90 -2.24 16.18 12.42
N THR A 91 -1.88 15.13 13.16
CA THR A 91 -0.67 14.33 12.94
C THR A 91 -1.02 13.01 12.28
N TYR A 92 -0.14 12.56 11.39
CA TYR A 92 -0.34 11.39 10.53
C TYR A 92 0.72 10.33 10.80
N ARG A 93 0.30 9.07 10.96
CA ARG A 93 1.21 7.94 11.13
C ARG A 93 0.78 6.76 10.27
N ARG A 94 1.73 6.08 9.63
CA ARG A 94 1.43 4.88 8.84
C ARG A 94 0.83 3.79 9.74
N LYS A 95 -0.30 3.19 9.36
CA LYS A 95 -0.81 2.00 10.07
C LYS A 95 0.20 0.87 9.92
N PRO A 96 0.55 0.12 10.99
CA PRO A 96 1.31 -1.09 10.83
C PRO A 96 0.52 -2.03 9.93
N ARG A 97 1.16 -2.59 8.90
CA ARG A 97 0.54 -3.70 8.16
C ARG A 97 0.30 -4.80 9.18
N ARG A 98 -0.96 -5.19 9.40
CA ARG A 98 -1.26 -6.43 10.13
C ARG A 98 -0.49 -7.52 9.40
N GLY A 99 0.55 -8.05 10.04
CA GLY A 99 1.26 -9.20 9.50
C GLY A 99 0.22 -10.28 9.24
N ARG A 100 0.29 -10.91 8.06
CA ARG A 100 -0.46 -12.12 7.78
C ARG A 100 -0.16 -13.08 8.94
N GLN A 101 -1.12 -13.30 9.84
CA GLN A 101 -0.94 -14.31 10.87
C GLN A 101 -0.66 -15.61 10.11
N PRO A 102 0.48 -16.29 10.36
CA PRO A 102 0.69 -17.61 9.82
C PRO A 102 -0.48 -18.43 10.33
N ASN A 103 -1.24 -19.01 9.40
CA ASN A 103 -2.36 -19.88 9.71
C ASN A 103 -1.78 -21.07 10.49
N ARG A 104 -1.76 -21.00 11.83
CA ARG A 104 -1.49 -22.14 12.69
C ARG A 104 -2.76 -22.98 12.68
N GLY A 105 -3.01 -23.62 11.54
CA GLY A 105 -4.01 -24.64 11.39
C GLY A 105 -3.69 -25.73 12.39
N ASN A 106 -4.59 -25.90 13.35
CA ASN A 106 -4.54 -26.91 14.39
C ASN A 106 -4.84 -28.28 13.75
N GLY A 107 -3.83 -28.86 13.09
CA GLY A 107 -3.89 -30.18 12.47
C GLY A 107 -3.20 -31.22 13.33
N ALA A 108 -3.63 -31.37 14.59
CA ALA A 108 -3.26 -32.50 15.42
C ALA A 108 -3.98 -33.77 14.92
N ILE A 109 -3.57 -34.30 13.78
CA ILE A 109 -3.85 -35.70 13.44
C ILE A 109 -2.74 -36.51 14.10
N ARG A 110 -3.10 -37.16 15.21
CA ARG A 110 -2.33 -38.23 15.85
C ARG A 110 -2.09 -39.35 14.83
N GLY A 111 -0.95 -39.33 14.15
CA GLY A 111 -0.42 -40.48 13.43
C GLY A 111 0.46 -41.30 14.38
N ASN A 112 -0.14 -42.25 15.10
CA ASN A 112 0.62 -43.27 15.79
C ASN A 112 1.13 -44.28 14.75
N GLY A 113 2.36 -44.09 14.29
CA GLY A 113 3.04 -44.98 13.36
C GLY A 113 4.52 -45.01 13.69
N LYS A 114 4.94 -46.05 14.43
CA LYS A 114 6.34 -46.48 14.51
C LYS A 114 6.84 -46.62 13.07
N ASP A 115 7.95 -45.95 12.72
CA ASP A 115 8.97 -46.57 11.89
C ASP A 115 10.31 -45.81 11.99
N LYS A 116 11.35 -46.63 11.90
CA LYS A 116 12.73 -46.40 12.30
C LYS A 116 13.49 -45.46 11.35
N ALA A 117 14.40 -44.69 11.96
CA ALA A 117 15.78 -44.40 11.54
C ALA A 117 16.08 -44.02 10.07
N ARG A 118 16.66 -42.81 9.91
CA ARG A 118 17.81 -42.40 9.04
C ARG A 118 17.98 -40.89 9.23
N LYS A 119 18.87 -40.40 10.10
CA LYS A 119 20.31 -40.19 9.93
C LYS A 119 20.67 -39.24 8.77
N ASP A 120 21.13 -38.06 9.19
CA ASP A 120 22.13 -37.14 8.61
C ASP A 120 21.85 -36.34 7.33
N GLY A 121 22.16 -35.04 7.43
CA GLY A 121 23.01 -34.38 6.45
C GLY A 121 22.34 -33.43 5.45
N SER A 122 22.50 -32.13 5.68
CA SER A 122 22.78 -31.08 4.68
C SER A 122 22.47 -31.40 3.21
N ALA A 123 21.45 -30.77 2.63
CA ALA A 123 21.36 -30.60 1.18
C ALA A 123 20.88 -29.19 0.81
N LYS A 124 21.87 -28.38 0.43
CA LYS A 124 21.73 -27.08 -0.23
C LYS A 124 20.87 -27.25 -1.49
N ASN A 125 19.93 -26.32 -1.73
CA ASN A 125 19.37 -26.00 -3.04
C ASN A 125 19.08 -27.19 -3.98
N ALA A 126 18.05 -27.97 -3.67
CA ALA A 126 17.42 -28.84 -4.66
C ALA A 126 16.10 -28.20 -5.12
N MET A 127 16.20 -27.28 -6.08
CA MET A 127 15.04 -26.85 -6.87
C MET A 127 14.76 -27.97 -7.88
N HIS A 128 13.48 -28.34 -8.07
CA HIS A 128 13.10 -29.49 -8.91
C HIS A 128 13.73 -29.39 -10.32
N PRO A 129 14.19 -30.51 -10.91
CA PRO A 129 14.82 -30.52 -12.24
C PRO A 129 13.91 -29.94 -13.33
N ASP A 130 12.59 -30.07 -13.18
CA ASP A 130 11.60 -29.51 -14.11
C ASP A 130 11.15 -28.09 -13.76
N SER A 131 11.89 -27.40 -12.89
CA SER A 131 11.59 -26.00 -12.57
C SER A 131 11.96 -25.11 -13.75
N PRO A 132 11.07 -24.19 -14.17
CA PRO A 132 11.36 -23.22 -15.23
C PRO A 132 12.57 -22.32 -14.91
N PHE A 133 13.03 -22.29 -13.65
CA PHE A 133 14.19 -21.53 -13.19
C PHE A 133 15.51 -22.31 -13.18
N ALA A 134 15.53 -23.59 -13.58
CA ALA A 134 16.75 -24.42 -13.58
C ALA A 134 17.90 -23.81 -14.42
N LYS A 135 17.55 -23.14 -15.53
CA LYS A 135 18.49 -22.51 -16.47
C LYS A 135 19.22 -21.28 -15.92
N LEU A 136 18.75 -20.70 -14.80
CA LEU A 136 19.40 -19.54 -14.17
C LEU A 136 20.75 -19.87 -13.51
N ARG A 137 21.05 -21.15 -13.23
CA ARG A 137 22.36 -21.55 -12.72
C ARG A 137 23.48 -21.30 -13.72
N GLU A 138 23.20 -21.47 -15.01
CA GLU A 138 24.18 -21.30 -16.08
C GLU A 138 24.63 -19.84 -16.19
N LEU A 139 23.71 -18.90 -15.96
CA LEU A 139 23.99 -17.46 -15.98
C LEU A 139 24.69 -16.97 -14.71
N ALA A 140 24.47 -17.61 -13.57
CA ALA A 140 25.13 -17.26 -12.32
C ALA A 140 26.61 -17.70 -12.26
N ALA A 141 27.03 -18.59 -13.16
CA ALA A 141 28.38 -19.14 -13.24
C ALA A 141 29.30 -18.41 -14.23
N VAL A 142 28.77 -17.44 -14.98
CA VAL A 142 29.58 -16.60 -15.88
C VAL A 142 30.05 -15.39 -15.08
N LYS A 143 31.35 -15.35 -14.77
CA LYS A 143 32.04 -14.21 -14.18
C LYS A 143 33.08 -13.69 -15.16
#